data_AF-I4N4P5-F1
#
_entry.id   AF-I4N4P5-F1
#
_cell.length_a   1.000
_cell.length_b   1.000
_cell.length_c   1.000
_cell.angle_alpha   90.00
_cell.angle_beta   90.00
_cell.angle_gamma   90.00
#
_symmetry.space_group_name_H-M   'P 1'
#
loop_
_entity.id
_entity.type
_entity.pdbx_description
1 polymer ?
#
loop_
_entity_poly.entity_id
_entity_poly.type
_entity_poly.pdbx_seq_one_letter_code
_entity_poly.pdbx_strand_id
1 'polypeptide(L)'
;MADFSGLPLVIEAVQLQQRLDAPELILVDLTSAARYATGHIPGARFVDPKRTQLGQPPAPGLLPTQAALETLFAELGHHRDAVYVVYDDEGGGWAGRFIWLLDVIGHDKYHYLDGGALAWEAAQLPLDSDVPAPHQGSLALTLHDEPTATREYLQSRLGAADLAVWDARGPLEFSGEKVLAAKGGHVPGAINFEWTAGMDKARDLRIRTDMQLILDDLGITRDKEIITHCQTHHRSGFTYLVAKALGYPRVKGYAGSWGEWGNHPDTPVEV
;
A
#
# COMPACT_ATOMS: atom_id res chain seq x y z
N MET A 1 17.22 20.71 -9.81
CA MET A 1 15.85 20.50 -9.30
C MET A 1 15.61 19.01 -9.41
N ALA A 2 15.15 18.33 -8.36
CA ALA A 2 14.88 16.89 -8.42
C ALA A 2 13.90 16.62 -9.58
N ASP A 3 14.18 15.60 -10.40
CA ASP A 3 13.48 15.39 -11.68
C ASP A 3 11.98 15.11 -11.48
N PHE A 4 11.63 14.59 -10.30
CA PHE A 4 10.27 14.29 -9.86
C PHE A 4 9.53 15.47 -9.20
N SER A 5 10.17 16.63 -9.05
CA SER A 5 9.56 17.80 -8.39
C SER A 5 8.33 18.28 -9.16
N GLY A 6 7.22 18.49 -8.44
CA GLY A 6 5.95 18.97 -9.01
C GLY A 6 5.06 17.87 -9.59
N LEU A 7 5.50 16.62 -9.61
CA LEU A 7 4.64 15.50 -9.92
C LEU A 7 3.72 15.17 -8.72
N PRO A 8 2.45 14.78 -8.97
CA PRO A 8 1.57 14.28 -7.93
C PRO A 8 2.03 12.91 -7.43
N LEU A 9 1.47 12.43 -6.32
CA LEU A 9 1.77 11.10 -5.77
C LEU A 9 1.54 9.98 -6.79
N VAL A 10 0.48 10.05 -7.59
CA VAL A 10 0.17 9.06 -8.63
C VAL A 10 0.67 9.56 -9.97
N ILE A 11 1.63 8.85 -10.58
CA ILE A 11 2.25 9.23 -11.85
C ILE A 11 1.95 8.20 -12.93
N GLU A 12 1.91 8.64 -14.18
CA GLU A 12 1.71 7.80 -15.36
C GLU A 12 3.04 7.24 -15.88
N ALA A 13 2.95 6.13 -16.62
CA ALA A 13 4.11 5.42 -17.17
C ALA A 13 5.03 6.31 -18.01
N VAL A 14 4.48 7.22 -18.80
CA VAL A 14 5.26 8.18 -19.61
C VAL A 14 6.05 9.16 -18.73
N GLN A 15 5.52 9.55 -17.57
CA GLN A 15 6.22 10.46 -16.66
C GLN A 15 7.41 9.78 -15.99
N LEU A 16 7.27 8.49 -15.64
CA LEU A 16 8.38 7.68 -15.14
C LEU A 16 9.42 7.40 -16.24
N GLN A 17 8.99 7.05 -17.45
CA GLN A 17 9.89 6.75 -18.57
C GLN A 17 10.90 7.87 -18.84
N GLN A 18 10.45 9.13 -18.75
CA GLN A 18 11.29 10.31 -18.96
C GLN A 18 12.37 10.53 -17.87
N ARG A 19 12.33 9.75 -16.79
CA ARG A 19 13.09 9.95 -15.55
C ARG A 19 13.80 8.69 -15.06
N LEU A 20 13.88 7.64 -15.88
CA LEU A 20 14.51 6.38 -15.49
C LEU A 20 15.99 6.56 -15.12
N ASP A 21 16.66 7.55 -15.72
CA ASP A 21 18.07 7.86 -15.48
C ASP A 21 18.29 8.85 -14.31
N ALA A 22 17.24 9.25 -13.60
CA ALA A 22 17.35 10.18 -12.49
C ALA A 22 18.17 9.53 -11.34
N PRO A 23 19.27 10.16 -10.89
CA PRO A 23 20.18 9.55 -9.92
C PRO A 23 19.55 9.35 -8.53
N GLU A 24 18.51 10.11 -8.20
CA GLU A 24 17.75 9.96 -6.96
C GLU A 24 16.70 8.85 -6.99
N LEU A 25 16.41 8.26 -8.16
CA LEU A 25 15.33 7.28 -8.32
C LEU A 25 15.68 5.95 -7.64
N ILE A 26 14.80 5.54 -6.72
CA ILE A 26 14.71 4.15 -6.26
C ILE A 26 13.39 3.57 -6.78
N LEU A 27 13.47 2.89 -7.92
CA LEU A 27 12.33 2.22 -8.54
C LEU A 27 12.14 0.84 -7.90
N VAL A 28 10.97 0.59 -7.30
CA VAL A 28 10.67 -0.63 -6.54
C VAL A 28 9.58 -1.44 -7.25
N ASP A 29 9.91 -2.69 -7.54
CA ASP A 29 9.02 -3.70 -8.12
C ASP A 29 8.55 -4.66 -7.01
N LEU A 30 7.24 -4.76 -6.81
CA LEU A 30 6.61 -5.73 -5.90
C LEU A 30 5.73 -6.75 -6.63
N THR A 31 6.14 -7.19 -7.81
CA THR A 31 5.46 -8.22 -8.59
C THR A 31 5.74 -9.62 -8.02
N SER A 32 6.43 -10.48 -8.76
CA SER A 32 6.91 -11.77 -8.30
C SER A 32 8.28 -12.05 -8.89
N ALA A 33 9.06 -12.93 -8.28
CA ALA A 33 10.37 -13.30 -8.80
C ALA A 33 10.30 -13.81 -10.26
N ALA A 34 9.23 -14.55 -10.60
CA ALA A 34 9.00 -15.02 -11.97
C ALA A 34 8.71 -13.85 -12.92
N ARG A 35 7.83 -12.93 -12.53
CA ARG A 35 7.48 -11.76 -13.33
C ARG A 35 8.68 -10.85 -13.56
N TYR A 36 9.37 -10.47 -12.49
CA TYR A 36 10.57 -9.65 -12.53
C TYR A 36 11.65 -10.25 -13.45
N ALA A 37 11.86 -11.57 -13.39
CA ALA A 37 12.84 -12.25 -14.24
C ALA A 37 12.43 -12.31 -15.73
N THR A 38 11.14 -12.30 -16.05
CA THR A 38 10.66 -12.27 -17.44
C THR A 38 10.76 -10.89 -18.09
N GLY A 39 10.81 -9.84 -17.29
CA GLY A 39 10.87 -8.46 -17.74
C GLY A 39 10.30 -7.52 -16.67
N HIS A 40 11.05 -6.48 -16.33
CA HIS A 40 10.66 -5.45 -15.37
C HIS A 40 10.98 -4.06 -15.94
N ILE A 41 10.45 -3.01 -15.30
CA ILE A 41 10.76 -1.63 -15.71
C ILE A 41 12.27 -1.39 -15.51
N PRO A 42 13.00 -0.84 -16.50
CA PRO A 42 14.45 -0.68 -16.42
C PRO A 42 14.91 0.00 -15.12
N GLY A 43 15.90 -0.59 -14.47
CA GLY A 43 16.44 -0.10 -13.19
C GLY A 43 15.61 -0.46 -11.94
N ALA A 44 14.48 -1.15 -12.09
CA ALA A 44 13.67 -1.56 -10.95
C ALA A 44 14.39 -2.57 -10.05
N ARG A 45 14.22 -2.40 -8.74
CA ARG A 45 14.73 -3.29 -7.70
C ARG A 45 13.59 -4.14 -7.16
N PHE A 46 13.71 -5.45 -7.29
CA PHE A 46 12.69 -6.38 -6.83
C PHE A 46 12.62 -6.47 -5.30
N VAL A 47 11.42 -6.35 -4.76
CA VAL A 47 11.08 -6.62 -3.37
C VAL A 47 9.97 -7.66 -3.36
N ASP A 48 10.30 -8.90 -2.96
CA ASP A 48 9.28 -9.94 -2.77
C ASP A 48 8.20 -9.42 -1.80
N PRO A 49 6.91 -9.43 -2.18
CA PRO A 49 5.81 -8.97 -1.35
C PRO A 49 5.83 -9.48 0.09
N LYS A 50 6.29 -10.72 0.31
CA LYS A 50 6.39 -11.33 1.65
C LYS A 50 7.33 -10.56 2.58
N ARG A 51 8.35 -9.90 2.04
CA ARG A 51 9.30 -9.07 2.81
C ARG A 51 8.66 -7.82 3.40
N THR A 52 7.50 -7.43 2.91
CA THR A 52 6.75 -6.28 3.44
C THR A 52 5.90 -6.64 4.66
N GLN A 53 5.83 -7.92 5.04
CA GLN A 53 5.00 -8.44 6.12
C GLN A 53 5.84 -9.07 7.23
N LEU A 54 5.32 -9.06 8.47
CA LEU A 54 5.88 -9.86 9.56
C LEU A 54 5.81 -11.35 9.23
N GLY A 55 4.68 -11.79 8.66
CA GLY A 55 4.47 -13.18 8.25
C GLY A 55 4.31 -14.18 9.41
N GLN A 56 4.15 -13.72 10.65
CA GLN A 56 4.03 -14.55 11.85
C GLN A 56 2.70 -14.34 12.58
N PRO A 57 2.14 -15.39 13.23
CA PRO A 57 0.97 -15.24 14.09
C PRO A 57 1.28 -14.38 15.33
N PRO A 58 0.27 -13.79 15.99
CA PRO A 58 -1.16 -13.86 15.64
C PRO A 58 -1.58 -12.91 14.51
N ALA A 59 -0.73 -11.97 14.11
CA ALA A 59 -1.06 -10.90 13.17
C ALA A 59 0.01 -10.80 12.06
N PRO A 60 -0.04 -11.65 11.03
CA PRO A 60 1.02 -11.72 10.00
C PRO A 60 1.11 -10.46 9.13
N GLY A 61 0.06 -9.63 9.10
CA GLY A 61 0.00 -8.37 8.35
C GLY A 61 0.77 -7.21 8.99
N LEU A 62 1.26 -7.37 10.22
CA LEU A 62 2.07 -6.37 10.91
C LEU A 62 3.38 -6.06 10.17
N LEU A 63 4.04 -5.00 10.63
CA LEU A 63 5.37 -4.59 10.16
C LEU A 63 6.39 -5.73 10.28
N PRO A 64 7.28 -5.90 9.29
CA PRO A 64 8.51 -6.67 9.49
C PRO A 64 9.29 -6.15 10.70
N THR A 65 10.20 -6.98 11.22
CA THR A 65 11.07 -6.54 12.31
C THR A 65 11.96 -5.37 11.86
N GLN A 66 12.41 -4.55 12.81
CA GLN A 66 13.32 -3.43 12.51
C GLN A 66 14.55 -3.89 11.71
N ALA A 67 15.18 -4.99 12.11
CA ALA A 67 16.34 -5.54 11.39
C ALA A 67 16.02 -5.96 9.94
N ALA A 68 14.81 -6.49 9.70
CA ALA A 68 14.37 -6.86 8.35
C ALA A 68 14.12 -5.61 7.49
N LEU A 69 13.53 -4.56 8.06
CA LEU A 69 13.35 -3.27 7.39
C LEU A 69 14.68 -2.59 7.09
N GLU A 70 15.60 -2.53 8.06
CA GLU A 70 16.94 -1.96 7.88
C GLU A 70 17.71 -2.68 6.77
N THR A 71 17.63 -4.01 6.72
CA THR A 71 18.22 -4.82 5.65
C THR A 71 17.58 -4.51 4.29
N LEU A 72 16.25 -4.51 4.22
CA LEU A 72 15.50 -4.24 2.99
C LEU A 72 15.83 -2.85 2.42
N PHE A 73 15.77 -1.81 3.24
CA PHE A 73 16.03 -0.44 2.79
C PHE A 73 17.51 -0.19 2.51
N ALA A 74 18.44 -0.89 3.18
CA ALA A 74 19.86 -0.86 2.83
C ALA A 74 20.11 -1.47 1.44
N GLU A 75 19.51 -2.61 1.12
CA GLU A 75 19.64 -3.27 -0.20
C GLU A 75 19.08 -2.39 -1.34
N LEU A 76 18.00 -1.64 -1.06
CA LEU A 76 17.42 -0.68 -1.99
C LEU A 76 18.29 0.57 -2.19
N GLY A 77 19.26 0.82 -1.29
CA GLY A 77 20.09 2.02 -1.31
C GLY A 77 19.40 3.25 -0.73
N HIS A 78 18.53 3.08 0.27
CA HIS A 78 17.81 4.17 0.90
C HIS A 78 18.75 5.30 1.37
N HIS A 79 18.41 6.53 1.00
CA HIS A 79 19.08 7.74 1.46
C HIS A 79 18.10 8.92 1.50
N ARG A 80 18.50 10.01 2.17
CA ARG A 80 17.65 11.20 2.39
C ARG A 80 17.10 11.83 1.11
N ASP A 81 17.93 11.83 0.06
CA ASP A 81 17.56 12.45 -1.22
C ASP A 81 16.82 11.51 -2.17
N ALA A 82 16.56 10.25 -1.78
CA ALA A 82 15.92 9.27 -2.63
C ALA A 82 14.51 9.73 -2.99
N VAL A 83 14.08 9.36 -4.19
CA VAL A 83 12.68 9.44 -4.63
C VAL A 83 12.26 8.03 -4.99
N TYR A 84 11.30 7.49 -4.26
CA TYR A 84 10.77 6.17 -4.57
C TYR A 84 9.71 6.26 -5.66
N VAL A 85 9.75 5.34 -6.61
CA VAL A 85 8.60 5.05 -7.47
C VAL A 85 8.26 3.59 -7.27
N VAL A 86 7.01 3.32 -6.95
CA VAL A 86 6.58 1.99 -6.48
C VAL A 86 5.52 1.43 -7.40
N TYR A 87 5.64 0.15 -7.77
CA TYR A 87 4.66 -0.54 -8.58
C TYR A 87 4.57 -2.04 -8.25
N ASP A 88 3.47 -2.63 -8.69
CA ASP A 88 3.22 -4.07 -8.72
C ASP A 88 2.49 -4.43 -10.03
N ASP A 89 2.02 -5.67 -10.16
CA ASP A 89 1.29 -6.21 -11.32
C ASP A 89 -0.16 -6.60 -10.98
N GLU A 90 -0.70 -6.08 -9.88
CA GLU A 90 -2.04 -6.43 -9.37
C GLU A 90 -2.96 -5.22 -9.12
N GLY A 91 -2.51 -4.02 -9.52
CA GLY A 91 -3.29 -2.78 -9.42
C GLY A 91 -2.99 -1.94 -8.17
N GLY A 92 -1.90 -2.21 -7.45
CA GLY A 92 -1.39 -1.33 -6.40
C GLY A 92 -1.57 -1.81 -4.96
N GLY A 93 -1.94 -3.07 -4.72
CA GLY A 93 -2.07 -3.63 -3.37
C GLY A 93 -0.72 -3.64 -2.64
N TRP A 94 0.26 -4.35 -3.20
CA TRP A 94 1.62 -4.40 -2.66
C TRP A 94 2.35 -3.06 -2.78
N ALA A 95 2.19 -2.34 -3.88
CA ALA A 95 2.79 -1.02 -4.05
C ALA A 95 2.27 -0.03 -2.99
N GLY A 96 0.96 -0.01 -2.74
CA GLY A 96 0.37 0.83 -1.72
C GLY A 96 0.78 0.42 -0.30
N ARG A 97 0.94 -0.89 -0.03
CA ARG A 97 1.50 -1.38 1.24
C ARG A 97 2.96 -0.94 1.41
N PHE A 98 3.76 -0.98 0.35
CA PHE A 98 5.14 -0.51 0.43
C PHE A 98 5.22 1.01 0.64
N ILE A 99 4.29 1.79 0.06
CA ILE A 99 4.16 3.23 0.38
C ILE A 99 3.81 3.46 1.85
N TRP A 100 2.95 2.63 2.46
CA TRP A 100 2.77 2.67 3.91
C TRP A 100 4.06 2.38 4.68
N LEU A 101 4.92 1.45 4.23
CA LEU A 101 6.24 1.25 4.83
C LEU A 101 7.15 2.48 4.69
N LEU A 102 7.08 3.19 3.56
CA LEU A 102 7.82 4.46 3.37
C LEU A 102 7.40 5.50 4.41
N ASP A 103 6.10 5.62 4.68
CA ASP A 103 5.62 6.49 5.76
C ASP A 103 6.11 6.03 7.14
N VAL A 104 6.12 4.71 7.39
CA VAL A 104 6.59 4.15 8.67
C VAL A 104 8.08 4.45 8.90
N ILE A 105 8.90 4.51 7.85
CA ILE A 105 10.31 4.91 8.00
C ILE A 105 10.53 6.44 7.91
N GLY A 106 9.44 7.22 7.83
CA GLY A 106 9.49 8.68 7.77
C GLY A 106 9.96 9.26 6.44
N HIS A 107 9.89 8.48 5.36
CA HIS A 107 10.26 8.95 4.02
C HIS A 107 9.08 9.66 3.35
N ASP A 108 9.34 10.79 2.69
CA ASP A 108 8.30 11.72 2.20
C ASP A 108 8.29 11.95 0.68
N LYS A 109 9.29 11.43 -0.05
CA LYS A 109 9.42 11.60 -1.50
C LYS A 109 9.15 10.30 -2.23
N TYR A 110 7.89 10.07 -2.55
CA TYR A 110 7.52 8.87 -3.29
C TYR A 110 6.35 9.08 -4.24
N HIS A 111 6.30 8.22 -5.24
CA HIS A 111 5.22 8.14 -6.20
C HIS A 111 4.76 6.68 -6.38
N TYR A 112 3.50 6.53 -6.74
CA TYR A 112 2.91 5.29 -7.25
C TYR A 112 2.82 5.37 -8.78
N LEU A 113 3.24 4.32 -9.47
CA LEU A 113 3.02 4.19 -10.91
C LEU A 113 1.60 3.67 -11.16
N ASP A 114 0.73 4.50 -11.73
CA ASP A 114 -0.69 4.17 -11.90
C ASP A 114 -0.89 2.96 -12.82
N GLY A 115 -1.56 1.92 -12.32
CA GLY A 115 -1.74 0.64 -13.01
C GLY A 115 -0.47 -0.23 -13.11
N GLY A 116 0.64 0.23 -12.55
CA GLY A 116 1.88 -0.51 -12.37
C GLY A 116 2.43 -1.16 -13.65
N ALA A 117 2.88 -2.40 -13.53
CA ALA A 117 3.50 -3.14 -14.64
C ALA A 117 2.52 -3.36 -15.81
N LEU A 118 1.23 -3.51 -15.53
CA LEU A 118 0.21 -3.74 -16.56
C LEU A 118 0.04 -2.50 -17.44
N ALA A 119 -0.08 -1.33 -16.83
CA ALA A 119 -0.15 -0.05 -17.53
C ALA A 119 1.13 0.26 -18.32
N TRP A 120 2.30 -0.10 -17.78
CA TRP A 120 3.58 0.05 -18.46
C TRP A 120 3.65 -0.78 -19.73
N GLU A 121 3.26 -2.06 -19.67
CA GLU A 121 3.25 -2.97 -20.82
C GLU A 121 2.18 -2.61 -21.85
N ALA A 122 0.99 -2.20 -21.40
CA ALA A 122 -0.06 -1.73 -22.29
C ALA A 122 0.38 -0.50 -23.10
N ALA A 123 1.22 0.35 -22.52
CA ALA A 123 1.87 1.47 -23.20
C ALA A 123 3.06 1.06 -24.09
N GLN A 124 3.38 -0.23 -24.20
CA GLN A 124 4.46 -0.79 -25.00
C GLN A 124 5.83 -0.18 -24.68
N LEU A 125 6.06 0.15 -23.40
CA LEU A 125 7.29 0.76 -22.94
C LEU A 125 8.40 -0.29 -22.73
N PRO A 126 9.69 0.11 -22.77
CA PRO A 126 10.80 -0.82 -22.65
C PRO A 126 10.77 -1.62 -21.35
N LEU A 127 11.15 -2.90 -21.43
CA LEU A 127 11.41 -3.76 -20.29
C LEU A 127 12.89 -4.14 -20.27
N ASP A 128 13.39 -4.45 -19.09
CA ASP A 128 14.73 -4.95 -18.82
C ASP A 128 14.66 -6.31 -18.11
N SER A 129 15.73 -7.07 -18.20
CA SER A 129 15.95 -8.31 -17.45
C SER A 129 17.20 -8.27 -16.57
N ASP A 130 17.99 -7.20 -16.67
CA ASP A 130 19.19 -7.01 -15.87
C ASP A 130 18.82 -6.71 -14.42
N VAL A 131 19.35 -7.49 -13.48
CA VAL A 131 19.10 -7.31 -12.05
C VAL A 131 20.10 -6.29 -11.49
N PRO A 132 19.68 -5.11 -11.01
CA PRO A 132 20.58 -4.15 -10.40
C PRO A 132 21.27 -4.76 -9.19
N ALA A 133 22.58 -4.51 -9.05
CA ALA A 133 23.30 -4.97 -7.88
C ALA A 133 22.68 -4.36 -6.59
N PRO A 134 22.48 -5.16 -5.53
CA PRO A 134 21.99 -4.64 -4.26
C PRO A 134 23.02 -3.67 -3.69
N HIS A 135 22.53 -2.54 -3.18
CA HIS A 135 23.40 -1.58 -2.52
C HIS A 135 24.00 -2.22 -1.27
N GLN A 136 25.30 -2.00 -1.04
CA GLN A 136 26.02 -2.52 0.12
C GLN A 136 26.11 -1.45 1.18
N GLY A 137 25.70 -1.75 2.42
CA GLY A 137 25.78 -0.81 3.51
C GLY A 137 24.97 -1.24 4.72
N SER A 138 25.16 -0.52 5.82
CA SER A 138 24.28 -0.61 6.99
C SER A 138 23.41 0.64 7.03
N LEU A 139 22.16 0.46 7.47
CA LEU A 139 21.18 1.52 7.60
C LEU A 139 20.56 1.41 8.98
N ALA A 140 20.44 2.53 9.68
CA ALA A 140 19.68 2.62 10.92
C ALA A 140 18.40 3.41 10.63
N LEU A 141 17.25 2.77 10.83
CA LEU A 141 15.96 3.39 10.56
C LEU A 141 15.35 3.94 11.85
N THR A 142 14.67 5.08 11.73
CA THR A 142 13.72 5.54 12.74
C THR A 142 12.33 5.13 12.29
N LEU A 143 11.61 4.39 13.13
CA LEU A 143 10.25 3.94 12.82
C LEU A 143 9.22 4.87 13.46
N HIS A 144 8.15 5.12 12.73
CA HIS A 144 7.06 6.00 13.09
C HIS A 144 5.76 5.20 13.21
N ASP A 145 5.08 5.33 14.35
CA ASP A 145 3.80 4.64 14.58
C ASP A 145 2.62 5.36 13.94
N GLU A 146 2.76 6.66 13.62
CA GLU A 146 1.69 7.51 13.10
C GLU A 146 0.93 6.91 11.90
N PRO A 147 1.57 6.28 10.89
CA PRO A 147 0.88 5.69 9.75
C PRO A 147 0.05 4.44 10.10
N THR A 148 0.18 3.91 11.31
CA THR A 148 -0.38 2.61 11.71
C THR A 148 -1.39 2.79 12.84
N ALA A 149 -2.60 2.26 12.64
CA ALA A 149 -3.56 2.08 13.73
C ALA A 149 -3.27 0.74 14.41
N THR A 150 -3.11 0.74 15.74
CA THR A 150 -3.12 -0.51 16.51
C THR A 150 -4.55 -0.99 16.72
N ARG A 151 -4.71 -2.25 17.14
CA ARG A 151 -6.01 -2.81 17.53
C ARG A 151 -6.67 -1.96 18.62
N GLU A 152 -5.92 -1.61 19.67
CA GLU A 152 -6.41 -0.80 20.79
C GLU A 152 -6.81 0.61 20.32
N TYR A 153 -6.02 1.22 19.45
CA TYR A 153 -6.32 2.53 18.90
C TYR A 153 -7.64 2.52 18.13
N LEU A 154 -7.80 1.58 17.19
CA LEU A 154 -9.04 1.42 16.43
C LEU A 154 -10.23 1.15 17.35
N GLN A 155 -10.07 0.26 18.33
CA GLN A 155 -11.11 -0.06 19.31
C GLN A 155 -11.54 1.16 20.14
N SER A 156 -10.59 2.02 20.51
CA SER A 156 -10.88 3.26 21.26
C SER A 156 -11.61 4.33 20.46
N ARG A 157 -11.58 4.24 19.11
CA ARG A 157 -12.15 5.23 18.19
C ARG A 157 -13.50 4.80 17.62
N LEU A 158 -13.97 3.58 17.89
CA LEU A 158 -15.25 3.09 17.39
C LEU A 158 -16.41 4.02 17.77
N GLY A 159 -17.25 4.35 16.79
CA GLY A 159 -18.39 5.26 16.94
C GLY A 159 -18.03 6.75 16.95
N ALA A 160 -16.76 7.13 16.83
CA ALA A 160 -16.38 8.53 16.70
C ALA A 160 -16.93 9.14 15.40
N ALA A 161 -17.56 10.31 15.49
CA ALA A 161 -18.14 11.00 14.33
C ALA A 161 -17.08 11.43 13.29
N ASP A 162 -15.84 11.58 13.71
CA ASP A 162 -14.70 12.00 12.89
C ASP A 162 -13.86 10.82 12.36
N LEU A 163 -14.39 9.58 12.40
CA LEU A 163 -13.73 8.37 11.91
C LEU A 163 -14.52 7.77 10.74
N ALA A 164 -13.80 7.26 9.74
CA ALA A 164 -14.31 6.30 8.77
C ALA A 164 -13.38 5.08 8.73
N VAL A 165 -13.93 3.89 8.96
CA VAL A 165 -13.19 2.63 8.83
C VAL A 165 -13.47 2.06 7.44
N TRP A 166 -12.46 2.06 6.58
CA TRP A 166 -12.56 1.54 5.22
C TRP A 166 -12.15 0.07 5.20
N ASP A 167 -13.13 -0.84 5.06
CA ASP A 167 -12.88 -2.26 4.88
C ASP A 167 -12.72 -2.60 3.38
N ALA A 168 -11.50 -2.94 2.99
CA ALA A 168 -11.12 -3.23 1.60
C ALA A 168 -11.34 -4.69 1.17
N ARG A 169 -11.94 -5.53 2.02
CA ARG A 169 -12.26 -6.93 1.69
C ARG A 169 -13.43 -7.04 0.71
N GLY A 170 -13.65 -8.24 0.18
CA GLY A 170 -14.82 -8.49 -0.66
C GLY A 170 -16.13 -8.44 0.17
N PRO A 171 -17.27 -8.11 -0.45
CA PRO A 171 -18.54 -7.95 0.26
C PRO A 171 -18.96 -9.15 1.10
N LEU A 172 -18.68 -10.38 0.62
CA LEU A 172 -19.00 -11.61 1.36
C LEU A 172 -18.12 -11.80 2.62
N GLU A 173 -16.88 -11.29 2.62
CA GLU A 173 -16.05 -11.30 3.82
C GLU A 173 -16.55 -10.27 4.84
N PHE A 174 -17.02 -9.11 4.35
CA PHE A 174 -17.58 -8.03 5.14
C PHE A 174 -18.91 -8.42 5.80
N SER A 175 -19.83 -9.04 5.06
CA SER A 175 -21.12 -9.53 5.58
C SER A 175 -21.01 -10.77 6.47
N GLY A 176 -19.81 -11.36 6.60
CA GLY A 176 -19.61 -12.59 7.36
C GLY A 176 -20.12 -13.87 6.67
N GLU A 177 -20.60 -13.80 5.43
CA GLU A 177 -20.96 -14.98 4.64
C GLU A 177 -19.74 -15.84 4.27
N LYS A 178 -18.58 -15.19 4.06
CA LYS A 178 -17.28 -15.83 3.89
C LYS A 178 -16.41 -15.56 5.11
N VAL A 179 -16.30 -16.57 5.98
CA VAL A 179 -15.56 -16.49 7.25
C VAL A 179 -14.12 -16.99 7.08
N LEU A 180 -13.14 -16.12 7.39
CA LEU A 180 -11.70 -16.42 7.29
C LEU A 180 -10.95 -16.29 8.64
N ALA A 181 -11.69 -16.14 9.73
CA ALA A 181 -11.19 -16.02 11.11
C ALA A 181 -12.19 -16.68 12.07
N ALA A 182 -11.92 -16.68 13.38
CA ALA A 182 -12.85 -17.22 14.38
C ALA A 182 -14.22 -16.51 14.36
N LYS A 183 -14.26 -15.23 13.97
CA LYS A 183 -15.47 -14.41 13.81
C LYS A 183 -15.62 -13.96 12.36
N GLY A 184 -16.83 -14.11 11.81
CA GLY A 184 -17.25 -13.53 10.53
C GLY A 184 -17.95 -12.18 10.74
N GLY A 185 -17.89 -11.29 9.76
CA GLY A 185 -18.45 -9.95 9.82
C GLY A 185 -17.40 -8.87 9.56
N HIS A 186 -17.59 -7.70 10.12
CA HIS A 186 -16.72 -6.53 9.98
C HIS A 186 -16.57 -5.75 11.29
N VAL A 187 -15.65 -4.76 11.29
CA VAL A 187 -15.45 -3.85 12.42
C VAL A 187 -16.73 -2.99 12.57
N PRO A 188 -17.31 -2.82 13.76
CA PRO A 188 -18.55 -2.06 13.91
C PRO A 188 -18.47 -0.65 13.31
N GLY A 189 -19.48 -0.29 12.52
CA GLY A 189 -19.53 0.98 11.79
C GLY A 189 -18.57 1.12 10.60
N ALA A 190 -17.87 0.04 10.21
CA ALA A 190 -17.02 0.07 9.01
C ALA A 190 -17.85 0.14 7.72
N ILE A 191 -17.24 0.72 6.69
CA ILE A 191 -17.80 0.88 5.37
C ILE A 191 -17.03 -0.02 4.41
N ASN A 192 -17.74 -0.86 3.64
CA ASN A 192 -17.10 -1.72 2.66
C ASN A 192 -16.94 -1.01 1.32
N PHE A 193 -15.71 -0.99 0.83
CA PHE A 193 -15.42 -0.75 -0.57
C PHE A 193 -14.20 -1.56 -0.96
N GLU A 194 -14.45 -2.67 -1.66
CA GLU A 194 -13.42 -3.63 -2.05
C GLU A 194 -12.32 -2.96 -2.89
N TRP A 195 -11.06 -3.25 -2.60
CA TRP A 195 -9.90 -2.68 -3.31
C TRP A 195 -10.00 -2.77 -4.84
N THR A 196 -10.41 -3.93 -5.38
CA THR A 196 -10.56 -4.14 -6.84
C THR A 196 -11.68 -3.31 -7.47
N ALA A 197 -12.67 -2.85 -6.69
CA ALA A 197 -13.71 -1.95 -7.17
C ALA A 197 -13.21 -0.51 -7.40
N GLY A 198 -12.05 -0.18 -6.83
CA GLY A 198 -11.33 1.08 -7.06
C GLY A 198 -10.42 1.07 -8.29
N MET A 199 -10.29 -0.06 -8.98
CA MET A 199 -9.44 -0.22 -10.16
C MET A 199 -10.28 -0.19 -11.45
N ASP A 200 -9.80 0.51 -12.46
CA ASP A 200 -10.39 0.51 -13.80
C ASP A 200 -9.72 -0.54 -14.70
N LYS A 201 -10.42 -1.66 -14.92
CA LYS A 201 -9.96 -2.76 -15.78
C LYS A 201 -9.82 -2.36 -17.26
N ALA A 202 -10.57 -1.35 -17.71
CA ALA A 202 -10.45 -0.85 -19.08
C ALA A 202 -9.24 0.09 -19.24
N ARG A 203 -8.60 0.48 -18.13
CA ARG A 203 -7.41 1.34 -18.09
C ARG A 203 -6.26 0.67 -17.35
N ASP A 204 -6.07 -0.63 -17.59
CA ASP A 204 -4.93 -1.41 -17.10
C ASP A 204 -4.78 -1.40 -15.56
N LEU A 205 -5.90 -1.50 -14.85
CA LEU A 205 -5.98 -1.48 -13.38
C LEU A 205 -5.54 -0.16 -12.73
N ARG A 206 -5.44 0.94 -13.49
CA ARG A 206 -5.27 2.28 -12.92
C ARG A 206 -6.36 2.59 -11.89
N ILE A 207 -6.05 3.47 -10.95
CA ILE A 207 -7.04 4.01 -10.01
C ILE A 207 -8.15 4.69 -10.83
N ARG A 208 -9.40 4.31 -10.58
CA ARG A 208 -10.54 4.89 -11.30
C ARG A 208 -10.65 6.40 -11.03
N THR A 209 -11.01 7.18 -12.06
CA THR A 209 -10.99 8.65 -11.98
C THR A 209 -12.10 9.27 -11.13
N ASP A 210 -13.15 8.50 -10.85
CA ASP A 210 -14.30 8.89 -10.02
C ASP A 210 -14.16 8.41 -8.57
N MET A 211 -12.96 7.97 -8.12
CA MET A 211 -12.72 7.52 -6.75
C MET A 211 -13.18 8.54 -5.70
N GLN A 212 -12.92 9.83 -5.91
CA GLN A 212 -13.32 10.86 -4.94
C GLN A 212 -14.83 10.86 -4.69
N LEU A 213 -15.63 10.83 -5.76
CA LEU A 213 -17.08 10.84 -5.68
C LEU A 213 -17.60 9.62 -4.92
N ILE A 214 -17.04 8.44 -5.22
CA ILE A 214 -17.44 7.18 -4.59
C ILE A 214 -17.14 7.19 -3.09
N LEU A 215 -15.95 7.66 -2.70
CA LEU A 215 -15.57 7.73 -1.28
C LEU A 215 -16.45 8.73 -0.53
N ASP A 216 -16.76 9.88 -1.14
CA ASP A 216 -17.67 10.87 -0.56
C ASP A 216 -19.08 10.31 -0.37
N ASP A 217 -19.64 9.61 -1.37
CA ASP A 217 -20.96 8.98 -1.31
C ASP A 217 -21.05 7.88 -0.23
N LEU A 218 -19.92 7.22 0.05
CA LEU A 218 -19.78 6.22 1.10
C LEU A 218 -19.53 6.83 2.49
N GLY A 219 -19.32 8.15 2.58
CA GLY A 219 -19.01 8.84 3.84
C GLY A 219 -17.56 8.68 4.30
N ILE A 220 -16.66 8.25 3.41
CA ILE A 220 -15.21 8.25 3.58
C ILE A 220 -14.71 9.62 3.08
N THR A 221 -14.70 10.63 3.95
CA THR A 221 -14.48 12.04 3.57
C THR A 221 -13.23 12.64 4.20
N ARG A 222 -12.65 13.67 3.58
CA ARG A 222 -11.34 14.26 3.99
C ARG A 222 -11.35 14.90 5.38
N ASP A 223 -12.50 15.25 5.91
CA ASP A 223 -12.66 15.78 7.27
C ASP A 223 -12.51 14.69 8.35
N LYS A 224 -12.58 13.40 7.98
CA LYS A 224 -12.45 12.26 8.89
C LYS A 224 -11.03 11.70 8.91
N GLU A 225 -10.73 11.00 9.98
CA GLU A 225 -9.63 10.05 10.03
C GLU A 225 -10.05 8.79 9.30
N ILE A 226 -9.23 8.34 8.36
CA ILE A 226 -9.46 7.13 7.60
C ILE A 226 -8.58 6.03 8.18
N ILE A 227 -9.19 4.99 8.73
CA ILE A 227 -8.48 3.77 9.11
C ILE A 227 -8.88 2.68 8.13
N THR A 228 -7.95 2.25 7.27
CA THR A 228 -8.23 1.20 6.29
C THR A 228 -7.63 -0.14 6.71
N HIS A 229 -8.34 -1.24 6.41
CA HIS A 229 -7.88 -2.59 6.67
C HIS A 229 -8.40 -3.61 5.66
N CYS A 230 -7.83 -4.81 5.69
CA CYS A 230 -8.39 -5.96 4.98
C CYS A 230 -8.24 -7.22 5.84
N GLN A 231 -7.60 -8.27 5.34
CA GLN A 231 -7.24 -9.48 6.12
C GLN A 231 -5.83 -9.40 6.71
N THR A 232 -4.85 -8.88 5.97
CA THR A 232 -3.42 -8.82 6.35
C THR A 232 -2.74 -7.53 5.88
N HIS A 233 -3.53 -6.47 5.68
CA HIS A 233 -3.07 -5.19 5.17
C HIS A 233 -2.27 -5.26 3.85
N HIS A 234 -2.63 -6.22 2.99
CA HIS A 234 -2.21 -6.30 1.59
C HIS A 234 -3.16 -5.47 0.72
N ARG A 235 -4.40 -5.93 0.52
CA ARG A 235 -5.45 -5.23 -0.25
C ARG A 235 -5.69 -3.80 0.21
N SER A 236 -5.64 -3.54 1.51
CA SER A 236 -5.82 -2.18 2.04
C SER A 236 -4.60 -1.28 1.86
N GLY A 237 -3.45 -1.82 1.43
CA GLY A 237 -2.33 -1.03 0.91
C GLY A 237 -2.78 -0.15 -0.26
N PHE A 238 -3.54 -0.70 -1.21
CA PHE A 238 -4.15 0.07 -2.30
C PHE A 238 -5.04 1.21 -1.77
N THR A 239 -5.96 0.90 -0.85
CA THR A 239 -6.90 1.91 -0.33
C THR A 239 -6.22 2.99 0.52
N TYR A 240 -5.14 2.62 1.24
CA TYR A 240 -4.29 3.57 1.97
C TYR A 240 -3.64 4.54 1.00
N LEU A 241 -3.03 4.00 -0.07
CA LEU A 241 -2.46 4.76 -1.17
C LEU A 241 -3.51 5.70 -1.81
N VAL A 242 -4.71 5.22 -2.12
CA VAL A 242 -5.75 6.06 -2.73
C VAL A 242 -6.15 7.22 -1.84
N ALA A 243 -6.35 7.00 -0.53
CA ALA A 243 -6.67 8.09 0.39
C ALA A 243 -5.54 9.14 0.42
N LYS A 244 -4.27 8.71 0.42
CA LYS A 244 -3.12 9.63 0.33
C LYS A 244 -3.07 10.38 -1.01
N ALA A 245 -3.26 9.68 -2.12
CA ALA A 245 -3.28 10.24 -3.47
C ALA A 245 -4.34 11.35 -3.62
N LEU A 246 -5.51 11.16 -2.99
CA LEU A 246 -6.61 12.13 -2.98
C LEU A 246 -6.42 13.25 -1.94
N GLY A 247 -5.31 13.27 -1.21
CA GLY A 247 -4.98 14.32 -0.26
C GLY A 247 -5.77 14.26 1.05
N TYR A 248 -6.13 13.06 1.52
CA TYR A 248 -6.72 12.90 2.85
C TYR A 248 -5.63 13.17 3.90
N PRO A 249 -5.88 14.07 4.87
CA PRO A 249 -4.84 14.52 5.80
C PRO A 249 -4.59 13.55 6.96
N ARG A 250 -5.52 12.62 7.23
CA ARG A 250 -5.47 11.69 8.37
C ARG A 250 -5.74 10.27 7.88
N VAL A 251 -4.70 9.53 7.53
CA VAL A 251 -4.82 8.16 7.00
C VAL A 251 -3.94 7.21 7.82
N LYS A 252 -4.51 6.09 8.25
CA LYS A 252 -3.80 5.01 8.95
C LYS A 252 -4.12 3.66 8.33
N GLY A 253 -3.12 2.79 8.26
CA GLY A 253 -3.30 1.37 8.01
C GLY A 253 -3.51 0.62 9.32
N TYR A 254 -4.61 -0.13 9.48
CA TYR A 254 -4.70 -1.12 10.56
C TYR A 254 -4.04 -2.42 10.09
N ALA A 255 -2.74 -2.53 10.38
CA ALA A 255 -1.87 -3.59 9.88
C ALA A 255 -2.24 -4.99 10.40
N GLY A 256 -2.74 -5.07 11.64
CA GLY A 256 -3.28 -6.32 12.20
C GLY A 256 -4.50 -6.84 11.44
N SER A 257 -5.32 -5.92 10.91
CA SER A 257 -6.43 -6.20 10.00
C SER A 257 -7.43 -7.23 10.57
N TRP A 258 -8.26 -7.84 9.71
CA TRP A 258 -9.21 -8.88 10.11
C TRP A 258 -8.52 -10.15 10.63
N GLY A 259 -7.25 -10.38 10.27
CA GLY A 259 -6.46 -11.50 10.80
C GLY A 259 -6.26 -11.42 12.31
N GLU A 260 -6.04 -10.21 12.82
CA GLU A 260 -6.04 -9.95 14.26
C GLU A 260 -7.47 -9.76 14.80
N TRP A 261 -8.26 -8.87 14.18
CA TRP A 261 -9.56 -8.47 14.73
C TRP A 261 -10.57 -9.61 14.78
N GLY A 262 -10.64 -10.43 13.73
CA GLY A 262 -11.55 -11.57 13.67
C GLY A 262 -11.16 -12.72 14.60
N ASN A 263 -9.94 -12.73 15.15
CA ASN A 263 -9.44 -13.79 16.03
C ASN A 263 -9.23 -13.34 17.49
N HIS A 264 -9.18 -12.04 17.77
CA HIS A 264 -8.95 -11.53 19.11
C HIS A 264 -10.23 -11.63 19.98
N PRO A 265 -10.16 -12.01 21.27
CA PRO A 265 -11.34 -12.14 22.12
C PRO A 265 -12.05 -10.80 22.39
N ASP A 266 -11.28 -9.71 22.53
CA ASP A 266 -11.81 -8.42 23.00
C ASP A 266 -12.39 -7.51 21.90
N THR A 267 -12.32 -7.93 20.64
CA THR A 267 -12.72 -7.10 19.50
C THR A 267 -14.19 -7.35 19.13
N PRO A 268 -15.05 -6.31 19.12
CA PRO A 268 -16.46 -6.45 18.73
C PRO A 268 -16.60 -6.67 17.22
N VAL A 269 -17.69 -7.31 16.79
CA VAL A 269 -17.97 -7.59 15.37
C VAL A 269 -19.42 -7.25 15.06
N GLU A 270 -19.64 -6.62 13.90
CA GLU A 270 -20.95 -6.36 13.30
C GLU A 270 -21.12 -7.27 12.07
N VAL A 271 -22.36 -7.68 11.78
CA VAL A 271 -22.74 -8.57 10.68
C VAL A 271 -23.90 -7.95 9.93
#